data_AF-A0A0F7ZXG6-F1
#
_entry.id   AF-A0A0F7ZXG6-F1
#
_cell.length_a   1.000
_cell.length_b   1.000
_cell.length_c   1.000
_cell.angle_alpha   90.00
_cell.angle_beta   90.00
_cell.angle_gamma   90.00
#
_symmetry.space_group_name_H-M   'P 1'
#
loop_
_entity.id
_entity.type
_entity.pdbx_description
1 polymer ?
#
loop_
_entity_poly.entity_id
_entity_poly.type
_entity_poly.pdbx_seq_one_letter_code
_entity_poly.pdbx_strand_id
1 'polypeptide(L)'
;MDIQGAFDTILRNRLILRLQEQGWPPNLARWVGSFMQDRSARIRYQDIVTDSSPLQCGLPQGSPVSPMLFLLYTGPIYRLGNAQGRFGYADDTAILCVGNNLDET
;
A
#
# COMPACT_ATOMS: atom_id res chain seq x y z
N MET A 1 -5.37 -12.75 -6.22
CA MET A 1 -4.19 -11.97 -6.63
C MET A 1 -3.50 -11.53 -5.36
N ASP A 2 -2.18 -11.67 -5.34
CA ASP A 2 -1.30 -11.28 -4.24
C ASP A 2 -0.38 -10.15 -4.72
N ILE A 3 -0.19 -9.12 -3.91
CA ILE A 3 0.66 -7.96 -4.23
C ILE A 3 2.05 -8.20 -3.64
N GLN A 4 2.97 -8.68 -4.47
CA GLN A 4 4.35 -8.87 -4.07
C GLN A 4 4.97 -7.54 -3.58
N GLY A 5 5.54 -7.53 -2.37
CA GLY A 5 6.19 -6.35 -1.81
C GLY A 5 5.23 -5.18 -1.58
N ALA A 6 4.02 -5.46 -1.12
CA ALA A 6 2.92 -4.52 -0.89
C ALA A 6 3.36 -3.19 -0.24
N PHE A 7 4.16 -3.23 0.82
CA PHE A 7 4.63 -2.01 1.48
C PHE A 7 5.79 -1.35 0.75
N ASP A 8 6.69 -2.11 0.12
CA ASP A 8 7.91 -1.58 -0.52
C ASP A 8 7.64 -0.92 -1.87
N THR A 9 6.51 -1.26 -2.50
CA THR A 9 6.11 -0.79 -3.84
C THR A 9 5.25 0.48 -3.83
N ILE A 10 4.85 0.98 -2.66
CA ILE A 10 4.02 2.20 -2.60
C ILE A 10 4.82 3.43 -3.05
N LEU A 11 4.30 4.05 -4.11
CA LEU A 11 4.80 5.32 -4.63
C LEU A 11 4.24 6.48 -3.79
N ARG A 12 5.14 7.18 -3.09
CA ARG A 12 4.83 8.34 -2.23
C ARG A 12 3.91 9.36 -2.91
N ASN A 13 4.27 9.82 -4.10
CA ASN A 13 3.50 10.86 -4.81
C ASN A 13 2.10 10.37 -5.21
N ARG A 14 1.97 9.07 -5.55
CA ARG A 14 0.66 8.47 -5.83
C ARG A 14 -0.19 8.39 -4.57
N LEU A 15 0.38 7.96 -3.43
CA LEU A 15 -0.36 7.94 -2.15
C LEU A 15 -0.83 9.34 -1.73
N ILE A 16 0.04 10.36 -1.84
CA ILE A 16 -0.34 11.75 -1.54
C ILE A 16 -1.50 12.20 -2.44
N LEU A 17 -1.41 11.94 -3.75
CA LEU A 17 -2.48 12.27 -4.69
C LEU A 17 -3.78 11.55 -4.33
N ARG A 18 -3.72 10.25 -3.97
CA ARG A 18 -4.90 9.48 -3.55
C ARG A 18 -5.57 10.07 -2.32
N LEU A 19 -4.79 10.49 -1.33
CA LEU A 19 -5.33 11.11 -0.12
C LEU A 19 -6.06 12.42 -0.46
N GLN A 20 -5.51 13.22 -1.38
CA GLN A 20 -6.15 14.44 -1.87
C GLN A 20 -7.44 14.15 -2.64
N GLU A 21 -7.43 13.17 -3.56
CA GLU A 21 -8.61 12.74 -4.33
C GLU A 21 -9.74 12.21 -3.42
N GLN A 22 -9.39 11.57 -2.29
CA GLN A 22 -10.34 11.07 -1.30
C GLN A 22 -10.87 12.16 -0.35
N GLY A 23 -10.35 13.39 -0.42
CA GLY A 23 -10.78 14.51 0.41
C GLY A 23 -10.15 14.54 1.82
N TRP A 24 -9.03 13.84 2.03
CA TRP A 24 -8.34 13.92 3.32
C TRP A 24 -7.71 15.30 3.55
N PRO A 25 -7.58 15.73 4.82
CA PRO A 25 -6.99 17.02 5.16
C PRO A 25 -5.57 17.21 4.56
N PRO A 26 -5.24 18.38 3.97
CA PRO A 26 -3.94 18.60 3.34
C PRO A 26 -2.73 18.44 4.28
N ASN A 27 -2.91 18.68 5.58
CA ASN A 27 -1.91 18.43 6.61
C ASN A 27 -1.62 16.93 6.78
N LEU A 28 -2.62 16.06 6.65
CA LEU A 28 -2.42 14.60 6.67
C LEU A 28 -1.62 14.16 5.45
N ALA A 29 -1.97 14.64 4.25
CA ALA A 29 -1.24 14.32 3.03
C ALA A 29 0.23 14.77 3.09
N ARG A 30 0.50 15.96 3.65
CA ARG A 30 1.87 16.44 3.93
C ARG A 30 2.59 15.58 4.96
N TRP A 31 1.92 15.18 6.03
CA TRP A 31 2.49 14.30 7.04
C TRP A 31 2.88 12.94 6.45
N VAL A 32 2.03 12.33 5.61
CA VAL A 32 2.35 11.09 4.89
C VAL A 32 3.55 11.29 3.97
N GLY A 33 3.63 12.44 3.29
CA GLY A 33 4.80 12.81 2.50
C GLY A 33 6.08 12.87 3.33
N SER A 34 6.04 13.40 4.55
CA SER A 34 7.19 13.40 5.47
C SER A 34 7.50 12.01 6.01
N PHE A 35 6.48 11.22 6.31
CA PHE A 35 6.60 9.87 6.88
C PHE A 35 7.32 8.89 5.95
N MET A 36 7.18 9.08 4.63
CA MET A 36 7.81 8.25 3.60
C MET A 36 9.18 8.77 3.12
N GLN A 37 9.61 9.95 3.56
CA GLN A 37 10.82 10.62 3.07
C GLN A 37 12.04 10.34 3.97
N ASP A 38 13.24 10.36 3.38
CA ASP A 38 14.54 10.28 4.07
C ASP A 38 14.67 9.11 5.07
N ARG A 39 14.07 7.98 4.71
CA ARG A 39 14.10 6.76 5.52
C ARG A 39 15.44 6.05 5.34
N SER A 40 15.92 5.43 6.41
CA SER A 40 17.08 4.55 6.37
C SER A 40 16.86 3.31 7.25
N ALA A 41 17.52 2.21 6.91
CA ALA A 41 17.48 0.98 7.66
C ALA A 41 18.89 0.46 7.93
N ARG A 42 19.02 -0.34 8.99
CA ARG A 42 20.22 -1.11 9.32
C ARG A 42 19.81 -2.51 9.73
N ILE A 43 20.67 -3.47 9.45
CA ILE A 43 20.43 -4.88 9.77
C ILE A 43 21.22 -5.20 11.04
N ARG A 44 20.57 -5.82 12.02
CA ARG A 44 21.24 -6.40 13.20
C ARG A 44 21.15 -7.91 13.14
N TYR A 45 22.29 -8.57 13.19
CA TYR A 45 22.40 -10.02 13.37
C TYR A 45 23.32 -10.30 14.55
N GLN A 46 22.75 -10.82 15.64
CA GLN A 46 23.44 -10.98 16.92
C GLN A 46 24.08 -9.66 17.38
N ASP A 47 25.41 -9.63 17.48
CA ASP A 47 26.21 -8.49 17.93
C ASP A 47 26.72 -7.63 16.76
N ILE A 48 26.43 -8.03 15.51
CA ILE A 48 26.81 -7.28 14.31
C ILE A 48 25.65 -6.39 13.88
N VAL A 49 25.95 -5.11 13.67
CA VAL A 49 25.02 -4.11 13.11
C VAL A 49 25.66 -3.54 11.86
N THR A 50 24.92 -3.53 10.74
CA THR A 50 25.39 -2.90 9.50
C THR A 50 25.32 -1.39 9.58
N ASP A 51 26.05 -0.72 8.69
CA ASP A 51 25.84 0.70 8.44
C ASP A 51 24.40 0.97 7.97
N SER A 52 23.97 2.22 8.19
CA SER A 52 22.65 2.68 7.78
C SER A 52 22.61 2.85 6.25
N SER A 53 21.63 2.22 5.61
CA SER A 53 21.38 2.36 4.17
C SER A 53 20.07 3.11 3.92
N PRO A 54 20.01 4.02 2.93
CA PRO A 54 18.78 4.72 2.60
C PRO A 54 17.74 3.78 1.98
N LEU A 55 16.48 3.97 2.35
CA LEU A 55 15.32 3.29 1.75
C LEU A 55 14.66 4.24 0.74
N GLN A 56 14.67 3.84 -0.52
CA GLN A 56 14.22 4.68 -1.64
C GLN A 56 12.68 4.72 -1.80
N CYS A 57 11.95 3.69 -1.34
CA CYS A 57 10.53 3.56 -1.58
C CYS A 57 9.79 2.81 -0.47
N GLY A 58 8.46 2.93 -0.50
CA GLY A 58 7.57 2.15 0.35
C GLY A 58 7.24 2.73 1.72
N LEU A 59 6.36 2.04 2.42
CA LEU A 59 5.97 2.30 3.80
C LEU A 59 6.86 1.51 4.77
N PRO A 60 7.16 2.03 5.96
CA PRO A 60 7.92 1.29 6.96
C PRO A 60 7.12 0.10 7.48
N GLN A 61 7.62 -1.11 7.21
CA GLN A 61 7.10 -2.33 7.80
C GLN A 61 7.30 -2.29 9.32
N GLY A 62 6.26 -2.69 10.08
CA GLY A 62 6.24 -2.60 11.55
C GLY A 62 5.68 -1.29 12.11
N SER A 63 5.39 -0.28 11.28
CA SER A 63 4.61 0.89 11.73
C SER A 63 3.11 0.58 11.73
N PRO A 64 2.37 0.88 12.83
CA PRO A 64 0.92 0.73 12.88
C PRO A 64 0.15 1.53 11.82
N VAL A 65 0.74 2.60 11.31
CA VAL A 65 0.09 3.48 10.31
C VAL A 65 0.27 2.95 8.89
N SER A 66 1.29 2.12 8.64
CA SER A 66 1.57 1.59 7.30
C SER A 66 0.40 0.77 6.72
N PRO A 67 -0.23 -0.17 7.46
CA PRO A 67 -1.41 -0.89 6.95
C PRO A 67 -2.57 0.03 6.59
N MET A 68 -2.82 1.08 7.38
CA MET A 68 -3.89 2.04 7.09
C MET A 68 -3.62 2.80 5.79
N LEU A 69 -2.39 3.29 5.62
CA LEU A 69 -1.98 3.98 4.39
C LEU A 69 -2.01 3.06 3.16
N PHE A 70 -1.68 1.78 3.34
CA PHE A 70 -1.79 0.76 2.30
C PHE A 70 -3.25 0.59 1.84
N LEU A 71 -4.20 0.47 2.77
CA LEU A 71 -5.63 0.36 2.43
C LEU A 71 -6.17 1.61 1.72
N LEU A 72 -5.73 2.80 2.12
CA LEU A 72 -6.10 4.04 1.43
C LEU A 72 -5.50 4.13 0.03
N TYR A 73 -4.32 3.54 -0.18
CA TYR A 73 -3.67 3.45 -1.48
C TYR A 73 -4.42 2.49 -2.43
N THR A 74 -4.79 1.30 -1.96
CA THR A 74 -5.41 0.24 -2.77
C THR A 74 -6.93 0.36 -2.87
N GLY A 75 -7.57 1.09 -1.96
CA GLY A 75 -9.03 1.30 -1.89
C GLY A 75 -9.74 1.56 -3.22
N PRO A 76 -9.22 2.39 -4.14
CA PRO A 76 -9.84 2.61 -5.45
C PRO A 76 -9.99 1.36 -6.34
N ILE A 77 -9.12 0.35 -6.19
CA ILE A 77 -9.16 -0.90 -6.98
C ILE A 77 -10.47 -1.66 -6.77
N TYR A 78 -11.00 -1.59 -5.54
CA TYR A 78 -12.27 -2.23 -5.16
C TYR A 78 -13.51 -1.46 -5.64
N ARG A 79 -13.36 -0.21 -6.09
CA ARG A 79 -14.45 0.63 -6.59
C ARG A 79 -14.55 0.67 -8.12
N LEU A 80 -13.55 0.16 -8.83
CA LEU A 80 -13.53 0.10 -10.29
C LEU A 80 -14.35 -1.09 -10.80
N GLY A 81 -15.42 -0.86 -11.56
CA GLY A 81 -16.21 -1.93 -12.20
C GLY A 81 -17.26 -2.57 -11.29
N ASN A 82 -17.54 -3.87 -11.47
CA ASN A 82 -18.57 -4.59 -10.70
C ASN A 82 -18.11 -4.84 -9.25
N ALA A 83 -18.41 -3.88 -8.37
CA ALA A 83 -18.00 -3.88 -6.97
C ALA A 83 -18.50 -5.10 -6.17
N GLN A 84 -19.58 -5.76 -6.61
CA GLN A 84 -20.15 -6.92 -5.91
C GLN A 84 -19.27 -8.18 -5.97
N GLY A 85 -18.33 -8.24 -6.92
CA GLY A 85 -17.44 -9.39 -7.09
C GLY A 85 -16.04 -9.20 -6.50
N ARG A 86 -15.67 -8.04 -5.92
CA ARG A 86 -14.29 -7.78 -5.50
C ARG A 86 -14.15 -7.72 -4.00
N PHE A 87 -13.26 -8.55 -3.46
CA PHE A 87 -12.96 -8.62 -2.04
C PHE A 87 -11.47 -8.34 -1.82
N GLY A 88 -11.17 -7.62 -0.75
CA GLY A 88 -9.79 -7.25 -0.38
C GLY A 88 -9.54 -7.53 1.08
N TYR A 89 -8.37 -8.08 1.40
CA TYR A 89 -7.89 -8.24 2.77
C TYR A 89 -6.39 -7.96 2.80
N ALA A 90 -5.98 -6.87 3.44
CA ALA A 90 -4.60 -6.38 3.37
C ALA A 90 -4.13 -6.34 1.89
N ASP A 91 -3.08 -7.07 1.54
CA ASP A 91 -2.51 -7.25 0.21
C ASP A 91 -3.26 -8.23 -0.69
N ASP A 92 -4.08 -9.12 -0.13
CA ASP A 92 -4.87 -10.07 -0.89
C ASP A 92 -6.06 -9.39 -1.59
N THR A 93 -6.22 -9.68 -2.88
CA THR A 93 -7.38 -9.26 -3.67
C THR A 93 -8.01 -10.46 -4.37
N ALA A 94 -9.30 -10.68 -4.14
CA ALA A 94 -10.10 -11.71 -4.79
C ALA A 94 -11.14 -11.07 -5.73
N ILE A 95 -11.36 -11.69 -6.89
CA ILE A 95 -12.39 -11.32 -7.85
C ILE A 95 -13.26 -12.55 -8.08
N LEU A 96 -14.55 -12.44 -7.77
CA LEU A 96 -15.60 -13.41 -8.01
C LEU A 96 -16.25 -13.11 -9.36
N CYS A 97 -16.07 -14.03 -10.31
CA CYS A 97 -16.79 -14.05 -11.57
C CYS A 97 -17.90 -15.10 -11.51
N VAL A 98 -19.08 -14.76 -12.00
CA VAL A 98 -20.23 -15.67 -12.14
C VAL A 98 -20.65 -15.64 -13.60
N GLY A 99 -20.58 -16.78 -14.28
CA GLY A 99 -20.99 -16.95 -15.68
C GLY A 99 -21.83 -18.22 -15.83
N ASN A 100 -22.58 -18.33 -16.93
CA ASN A 100 -23.46 -19.48 -17.17
C ASN A 100 -22.69 -20.71 -17.69
N ASN A 101 -21.45 -20.52 -18.12
CA ASN A 101 -20.51 -21.53 -18.59
C ASN A 101 -19.06 -21.07 -18.32
N LEU A 102 -18.10 -21.99 -18.43
CA LEU A 102 -16.68 -21.73 -18.16
C LEU A 102 -16.04 -20.73 -19.13
N ASP A 103 -16.59 -20.56 -20.32
CA ASP A 103 -16.08 -19.64 -21.34
C ASP A 103 -16.55 -18.19 -21.09
N GLU A 104 -17.57 -18.00 -20.25
CA GLU A 104 -18.17 -16.71 -19.87
C GLU A 104 -17.67 -16.14 -18.53
N THR A 105 -16.84 -16.89 -17.79
CA THR A 105 -16.19 -16.45 -16.53
C THR A 105 -14.81 -15.85 -16.76
#